data_AF-A0A2D9G7K7-F1
#
_entry.id   AF-A0A2D9G7K7-F1
#
_cell.length_a   1.000
_cell.length_b   1.000
_cell.length_c   1.000
_cell.angle_alpha   90.00
_cell.angle_beta   90.00
_cell.angle_gamma   90.00
#
_symmetry.space_group_name_H-M   'P 1'
#
loop_
_entity.id
_entity.type
_entity.pdbx_description
1 polymer ?
#
loop_
_entity_poly.entity_id
_entity_poly.type
_entity_poly.pdbx_seq_one_letter_code
_entity_poly.pdbx_strand_id
1 'polypeptide(L)' 'MADIKVRVGQQPAIKVISSLAGAQGLSLAELSDVSASNLQNGMVLVYNSSIQKWEATLELTPGATQNLDINGGNF' A
#
# COMPACT_ATOMS: atom_id res chain seq x y z
N MET A 1 48.28 -16.84 -34.14
CA MET A 1 46.86 -16.48 -33.88
C MET A 1 46.80 -15.85 -32.50
N ALA A 2 46.12 -14.72 -32.35
CA ALA A 2 45.95 -14.06 -31.05
C ALA A 2 44.62 -14.50 -30.43
N ASP A 3 44.65 -15.01 -29.20
CA ASP A 3 43.47 -15.36 -28.43
C ASP A 3 42.72 -14.10 -27.98
N ILE A 4 41.62 -13.78 -28.65
CA ILE A 4 40.71 -12.70 -28.22
C ILE A 4 39.80 -13.27 -27.14
N LYS A 5 40.07 -12.93 -25.88
CA LYS A 5 39.17 -13.23 -24.75
C LYS A 5 38.34 -11.99 -24.42
N VAL A 6 37.09 -11.97 -24.87
CA VAL A 6 36.10 -10.97 -24.43
C VAL A 6 35.61 -11.40 -23.05
N ARG A 7 35.86 -10.60 -22.02
CA ARG A 7 35.08 -10.69 -20.77
C ARG A 7 33.84 -9.84 -20.98
N VAL A 8 32.65 -10.46 -20.95
CA VAL A 8 31.41 -9.69 -20.76
C VAL A 8 31.58 -8.95 -19.45
N GLY A 9 31.73 -7.63 -19.53
CA GLY A 9 31.67 -6.77 -18.36
C GLY A 9 30.34 -7.05 -17.70
N GLN A 10 30.36 -7.48 -16.44
CA GLN A 10 29.21 -7.32 -15.58
C GLN A 10 29.01 -5.81 -15.47
N GLN A 11 28.27 -5.23 -16.42
CA GLN A 11 27.75 -3.90 -16.27
C GLN A 11 27.04 -3.90 -14.91
N PRO A 12 27.23 -2.90 -14.05
CA PRO A 12 26.35 -2.70 -12.92
C PRO A 12 24.97 -2.41 -13.50
N ALA A 13 24.25 -3.47 -13.87
CA ALA A 13 22.86 -3.41 -14.21
C ALA A 13 22.21 -2.91 -12.93
N ILE A 14 21.47 -1.81 -13.04
CA ILE A 14 20.60 -1.38 -11.95
C ILE A 14 19.74 -2.60 -11.66
N LYS A 15 20.00 -3.24 -10.52
CA LYS A 15 19.20 -4.36 -10.07
C LYS A 15 17.83 -3.75 -9.82
N VAL A 16 16.94 -3.89 -10.79
CA VAL A 16 15.52 -3.71 -10.57
C VAL A 16 15.18 -4.87 -9.65
N ILE A 17 15.35 -4.62 -8.35
CA ILE A 17 14.72 -5.42 -7.33
C ILE A 17 13.25 -5.37 -7.69
N SER A 18 12.75 -6.43 -8.31
CA SER A 18 11.33 -6.71 -8.38
C SER A 18 10.88 -6.64 -6.93
N SER A 19 10.32 -5.51 -6.51
CA SER A 19 10.06 -5.14 -5.12
C SER A 19 8.98 -6.02 -4.46
N LEU A 20 8.67 -7.15 -5.08
CA LEU A 20 7.61 -8.07 -4.73
C LEU A 20 8.15 -9.37 -4.10
N ALA A 21 9.47 -9.61 -4.11
CA ALA A 21 10.06 -10.84 -3.59
C ALA A 21 10.13 -10.93 -2.04
N GLY A 22 9.50 -9.99 -1.32
CA GLY A 22 9.52 -9.95 0.15
C GLY A 22 8.17 -9.69 0.83
N ALA A 23 7.10 -9.42 0.07
CA ALA A 23 5.77 -9.19 0.63
C ALA A 23 5.11 -10.55 0.95
N GLN A 24 5.55 -11.16 2.06
CA GLN A 24 5.02 -12.44 2.57
C GLN A 24 3.61 -12.33 3.16
N GLY A 25 3.00 -11.16 3.10
CA GLY A 25 1.60 -10.95 3.37
C GLY A 25 1.23 -9.58 2.87
N LEU A 26 0.61 -9.51 1.68
CA LEU A 26 0.03 -8.31 1.09
C LEU A 26 -0.98 -7.71 2.07
N SER A 27 -0.47 -6.99 3.07
CA SER A 27 -1.25 -6.46 4.17
C SER A 27 -1.63 -5.03 3.82
N LEU A 28 -2.78 -4.61 4.34
CA LEU A 28 -3.27 -3.25 4.10
C LEU A 28 -2.28 -2.17 4.56
N ALA A 29 -1.39 -2.50 5.51
CA ALA A 29 -0.35 -1.61 6.01
C ALA A 29 0.85 -1.46 5.05
N GLU A 30 1.01 -2.32 4.05
CA GLU A 30 2.07 -2.23 3.04
C GLU A 30 1.72 -1.27 1.90
N LEU A 31 0.44 -0.86 1.80
CA LEU A 31 -0.01 0.11 0.81
C LEU A 31 0.43 1.52 1.23
N SER A 32 1.15 2.20 0.35
CA SER A 32 1.78 3.50 0.65
C SER A 32 0.76 4.62 0.90
N ASP A 33 -0.41 4.50 0.29
CA ASP A 33 -1.57 5.40 0.37
C ASP A 33 -2.54 5.03 1.50
N VAL A 34 -2.22 4.03 2.33
CA VAL A 34 -3.03 3.60 3.46
C VAL A 34 -2.29 3.78 4.78
N SER A 35 -3.02 4.26 5.78
CA SER A 35 -2.63 4.33 7.18
C SER A 35 -3.48 3.35 7.98
N ALA A 36 -2.95 2.13 8.16
CA ALA A 36 -3.63 1.02 8.83
C ALA A 36 -2.80 0.53 10.03
N SER A 37 -2.94 1.19 11.18
CA SER A 37 -2.32 0.78 12.45
C SER A 37 -3.36 0.16 13.39
N ASN A 38 -2.97 -0.88 14.14
CA ASN A 38 -3.82 -1.50 15.18
C ASN A 38 -5.21 -1.93 14.68
N LEU A 39 -5.27 -2.59 13.51
CA LEU A 39 -6.52 -3.00 12.87
C LEU A 39 -7.41 -3.84 13.81
N GLN A 40 -8.69 -3.47 13.88
CA GLN A 40 -9.74 -4.20 14.60
C GLN A 40 -10.88 -4.53 13.64
N ASN A 41 -11.63 -5.58 13.97
CA ASN A 41 -12.82 -5.94 13.21
C ASN A 41 -13.83 -4.78 13.21
N GLY A 42 -14.40 -4.48 12.05
CA GLY A 42 -15.41 -3.41 11.90
C GLY A 42 -14.84 -2.03 11.57
N MET A 43 -13.52 -1.86 11.48
CA MET A 43 -12.93 -0.62 10.96
C MET A 43 -13.25 -0.40 9.48
N VAL A 44 -13.43 0.85 9.10
CA VAL A 44 -13.68 1.30 7.72
C VAL A 44 -12.54 2.21 7.28
N LEU A 45 -12.17 2.14 6.00
CA LEU A 45 -11.22 3.06 5.39
C LEU A 45 -11.93 4.34 4.97
N VAL A 46 -11.49 5.48 5.51
CA VAL A 46 -11.98 6.81 5.15
C VAL A 46 -10.82 7.64 4.62
N TYR A 47 -11.01 8.31 3.49
CA TYR A 47 -9.97 9.18 2.94
C TYR A 47 -9.79 10.42 3.82
N ASN A 48 -8.58 10.62 4.34
CA ASN A 48 -8.21 11.77 5.14
C ASN A 48 -7.39 12.74 4.27
N SER A 49 -7.99 13.86 3.89
CA SER A 49 -7.37 14.87 3.03
C SER A 49 -6.20 15.61 3.69
N SER A 50 -6.12 15.63 5.02
CA SER A 50 -5.04 16.29 5.76
C SER A 50 -3.73 15.52 5.66
N ILE A 51 -3.79 14.19 5.62
CA ILE A 51 -2.63 13.31 5.43
C ILE A 51 -2.53 12.74 4.02
N GLN A 52 -3.52 13.02 3.16
CA GLN A 52 -3.65 12.56 1.78
C GLN A 52 -3.63 11.01 1.64
N LYS A 53 -4.20 10.31 2.62
CA LYS A 53 -4.19 8.84 2.72
C LYS A 53 -5.55 8.29 3.16
N TRP A 54 -5.77 7.01 2.93
CA TRP A 54 -6.87 6.25 3.53
C TRP A 54 -6.53 5.88 4.96
N GLU A 55 -7.38 6.25 5.91
CA GLU A 55 -7.20 5.96 7.34
C GLU A 55 -8.19 4.89 7.78
N ALA A 56 -7.71 3.85 8.44
CA ALA A 56 -8.56 2.85 9.07
C ALA A 56 -9.10 3.39 10.40
N THR A 57 -10.41 3.66 10.46
CA THR A 57 -11.07 4.20 11.65
C THR A 57 -12.30 3.40 12.02
N LEU A 58 -12.59 3.32 13.32
CA LEU A 58 -13.86 2.82 13.84
C LEU A 58 -14.85 3.98 14.10
N GLU A 59 -14.33 5.21 14.16
CA GLU A 59 -15.10 6.42 14.40
C GLU A 59 -15.31 7.16 13.07
N LEU A 60 -16.54 7.15 12.60
CA LEU A 60 -16.96 7.76 11.33
C LEU A 60 -17.58 9.16 11.51
N THR A 61 -17.49 9.75 12.70
CA THR A 61 -18.20 11.00 13.00
C THR A 61 -17.40 11.90 13.94
N PRO A 62 -16.88 13.06 13.48
CA PRO A 62 -16.58 14.15 14.38
C PRO A 62 -17.90 14.86 14.73
N GLY A 63 -18.65 14.36 15.72
CA GLY A 63 -19.85 15.01 16.26
C GLY A 63 -21.20 14.33 15.99
N ALA A 64 -21.65 13.54 16.98
CA ALA A 64 -23.01 13.30 17.48
C ALA A 64 -24.30 13.26 16.60
N THR A 65 -24.27 13.28 15.27
CA THR A 65 -25.49 13.03 14.47
C THR A 65 -25.21 12.03 13.36
N GLN A 66 -25.62 10.79 13.62
CA GLN A 66 -25.33 9.61 12.83
C GLN A 66 -26.49 9.31 11.88
N ASN A 67 -26.34 9.73 10.63
CA ASN A 67 -26.97 9.05 9.49
C ASN A 67 -25.92 8.92 8.40
N LEU A 68 -24.89 8.10 8.68
CA LEU A 68 -23.92 7.66 7.68
C LEU A 68 -24.62 6.61 6.83
N ASP A 69 -25.36 7.08 5.84
CA ASP A 69 -25.92 6.22 4.82
C ASP A 69 -24.75 5.73 3.94
N ILE A 70 -24.11 4.65 4.36
CA ILE A 70 -23.11 3.93 3.55
C ILE A 70 -23.92 3.22 2.45
N ASN A 71 -24.33 3.99 1.44
CA ASN A 71 -24.96 3.49 0.23
C ASN A 71 -23.90 2.70 -0.54
N GLY A 72 -23.62 1.47 -0.09
CA GLY A 72 -22.67 0.53 -0.67
C GLY A 72 -23.14 -0.02 -2.01
N GLY A 73 -23.57 0.86 -2.92
CA GLY A 73 -24.09 0.54 -4.24
C GLY A 73 -25.26 -0.43 -4.19
N ASN A 74 -26.49 0.07 -4.31
CA ASN A 74 -27.60 -0.82 -4.62
C ASN A 74 -27.29 -1.53 -5.97
N PHE A 75 -27.15 -2.86 -5.93
CA PHE A 75 -26.97 -3.70 -7.12
C PHE A 75 -28.16 -3.57 -8.09
#